data_AF-A0A954EWQ8-F1
#
_entry.id   AF-A0A954EWQ8-F1
#
_cell.length_a   1.000
_cell.length_b   1.000
_cell.length_c   1.000
_cell.angle_alpha   90.00
_cell.angle_beta   90.00
_cell.angle_gamma   90.00
#
_symmetry.space_group_name_H-M   'P 1'
#
loop_
_entity.id
_entity.type
_entity.pdbx_description
1 polymer ?
#
loop_
_entity_poly.entity_id
_entity_poly.type
_entity_poly.pdbx_seq_one_letter_code
_entity_poly.pdbx_strand_id
1 'polypeptide(L)'
;MLSKTSTTRGQILAWAAGALVSWCGIQVSAQDTAGPQAPVAGAIAPSWDSKLADNRNVRMNFLSTPWSKVLHDVAEQSGSTLVMLDVPPGKFSRHDWKKHDREDAVKILNRELEPEGFRVVIKDQFLTVMQIRRTRREYQRPVAPQMPSETA
;
A
#
# COMPACT_ATOMS: atom_id res chain seq x y z
N MET A 1 -44.20 -20.55 -37.97
CA MET A 1 -43.88 -21.98 -38.16
C MET A 1 -43.37 -22.52 -36.82
N LEU A 2 -44.02 -23.60 -36.36
CA LEU A 2 -43.93 -24.16 -35.01
C LEU A 2 -42.62 -24.93 -34.73
N SER A 3 -42.14 -24.71 -33.50
CA SER A 3 -41.35 -25.53 -32.55
C SER A 3 -40.81 -26.91 -32.96
N LYS A 4 -39.65 -27.27 -32.40
CA LYS A 4 -39.38 -28.63 -31.88
C LYS A 4 -38.19 -28.68 -30.90
N THR A 5 -38.52 -28.95 -29.64
CA THR A 5 -37.64 -29.42 -28.56
C THR A 5 -37.73 -30.96 -28.45
N SER A 6 -36.61 -31.64 -28.18
CA SER A 6 -36.55 -33.06 -27.74
C SER A 6 -35.23 -33.21 -26.98
N THR A 7 -35.12 -33.45 -25.65
CA THR A 7 -35.70 -34.49 -24.78
C THR A 7 -35.58 -35.89 -25.36
N THR A 8 -34.52 -36.59 -24.96
CA THR A 8 -34.44 -38.06 -25.02
C THR A 8 -33.97 -38.58 -23.66
N ARG A 9 -34.83 -39.43 -23.11
CA ARG A 9 -34.82 -40.05 -21.79
C ARG A 9 -34.24 -41.46 -21.97
N GLY A 10 -33.13 -41.78 -21.30
CA GLY A 10 -32.60 -43.15 -21.21
C GLY A 10 -32.95 -43.76 -19.87
N GLN A 11 -34.00 -44.58 -19.83
CA GLN A 11 -34.28 -45.53 -18.74
C GLN A 11 -33.49 -46.81 -18.98
N ILE A 12 -32.90 -47.39 -17.93
CA ILE A 12 -32.60 -48.83 -17.87
C ILE A 12 -33.17 -49.35 -16.55
N LEU A 13 -33.96 -50.41 -16.68
CA LEU A 13 -34.74 -51.09 -15.66
C LEU A 13 -33.94 -52.21 -14.99
N ALA A 14 -34.22 -52.41 -13.68
CA ALA A 14 -34.40 -53.69 -12.97
C ALA A 14 -33.21 -54.67 -12.89
N TRP A 15 -32.97 -55.48 -11.85
CA TRP A 15 -33.88 -56.34 -11.07
C TRP A 15 -33.31 -56.64 -9.66
N ALA A 16 -34.20 -57.12 -8.80
CA ALA A 16 -34.06 -57.39 -7.37
C ALA A 16 -33.26 -58.66 -7.00
N ALA A 17 -32.67 -58.65 -5.80
CA ALA A 17 -32.48 -59.83 -4.95
C ALA A 17 -32.50 -59.36 -3.48
N GLY A 18 -33.39 -59.94 -2.68
CA GLY A 18 -33.67 -59.52 -1.31
C GLY A 18 -32.70 -60.08 -0.27
N ALA A 19 -32.59 -59.36 0.84
CA ALA A 19 -32.29 -59.91 2.16
C ALA A 19 -32.92 -59.01 3.23
N LEU A 20 -33.55 -59.68 4.19
CA LEU A 20 -34.38 -59.18 5.28
C LEU A 20 -33.55 -58.64 6.45
N VAL A 21 -34.16 -57.70 7.18
CA VAL A 21 -34.00 -57.44 8.63
C VAL A 21 -32.61 -56.98 9.09
N SER A 22 -32.51 -55.69 9.41
CA SER A 22 -32.15 -55.29 10.77
C SER A 22 -32.47 -53.82 11.00
N TRP A 23 -33.51 -53.59 11.81
CA TRP A 23 -33.87 -52.30 12.36
C TRP A 23 -33.07 -52.12 13.66
N CYS A 24 -31.96 -51.39 13.56
CA CYS A 24 -31.28 -50.70 14.66
C CYS A 24 -30.46 -49.63 13.94
N GLY A 25 -30.97 -48.42 13.73
CA GLY A 25 -31.21 -47.45 14.80
C GLY A 25 -29.97 -46.59 14.93
N ILE A 26 -30.02 -45.38 14.34
CA ILE A 26 -29.02 -44.30 14.36
C ILE A 26 -27.79 -44.51 13.47
N GLN A 27 -27.85 -43.92 12.29
CA GLN A 27 -26.66 -43.49 11.54
C GLN A 27 -26.93 -42.10 10.96
N VAL A 28 -25.86 -41.30 10.87
CA VAL A 28 -25.75 -39.92 10.34
C VAL A 28 -25.98 -38.83 11.41
N SER A 29 -25.09 -37.86 11.62
CA SER A 29 -24.09 -37.27 10.69
C SER A 29 -22.77 -36.92 11.38
N ALA A 30 -21.67 -37.45 10.85
CA ALA A 30 -20.41 -36.73 10.87
C ALA A 30 -20.58 -35.51 9.96
N GLN A 31 -20.56 -34.33 10.55
CA GLN A 31 -20.58 -33.08 9.80
C GLN A 31 -19.15 -32.80 9.35
N ASP A 32 -18.70 -33.57 8.36
CA ASP A 32 -17.71 -33.08 7.42
C ASP A 32 -18.41 -32.03 6.57
N THR A 33 -18.41 -30.79 7.06
CA THR A 33 -18.59 -29.63 6.19
C THR A 33 -17.21 -29.08 5.93
N ALA A 34 -16.42 -29.83 5.15
CA ALA A 34 -15.48 -29.23 4.22
C ALA A 34 -16.29 -28.34 3.25
N GLY A 35 -16.60 -27.13 3.72
CA GLY A 35 -17.00 -26.05 2.84
C GLY A 35 -15.88 -25.85 1.81
N PRO A 36 -16.20 -25.67 0.52
CA PRO A 36 -15.19 -25.32 -0.47
C PRO A 36 -14.66 -23.92 -0.14
N GLN A 37 -13.61 -23.86 0.69
CA GLN A 37 -12.78 -22.66 0.76
C GLN A 37 -12.09 -22.57 -0.60
N ALA A 38 -12.52 -21.58 -1.36
CA ALA A 38 -11.87 -21.13 -2.58
C ALA A 38 -10.35 -21.06 -2.37
N PRO A 39 -9.54 -21.35 -3.39
CA PRO A 39 -8.11 -21.09 -3.31
C PRO A 39 -7.94 -19.60 -3.01
N VAL A 40 -7.47 -19.25 -1.82
CA VAL A 40 -7.06 -17.89 -1.49
C VAL A 40 -5.80 -17.59 -2.31
N ALA A 41 -6.06 -17.18 -3.55
CA ALA A 41 -5.12 -16.48 -4.40
C ALA A 41 -4.59 -15.28 -3.62
N GLY A 42 -3.26 -15.17 -3.55
CA GLY A 42 -2.58 -14.03 -2.97
C GLY A 42 -1.72 -14.36 -1.76
N ALA A 43 -0.84 -15.35 -1.90
CA ALA A 43 0.41 -15.31 -1.12
C ALA A 43 1.18 -14.06 -1.56
N ILE A 44 0.93 -12.93 -0.89
CA ILE A 44 1.78 -11.74 -0.99
C ILE A 44 3.03 -12.08 -0.19
N ALA A 45 3.95 -12.83 -0.80
CA ALA A 45 5.30 -12.91 -0.28
C ALA A 45 5.87 -11.49 -0.30
N PRO A 46 6.40 -10.96 0.82
CA PRO A 46 7.12 -9.69 0.78
C PRO A 46 8.37 -9.91 -0.07
N SER A 47 8.32 -9.58 -1.36
CA SER A 47 9.49 -9.62 -2.22
C SER A 47 10.43 -8.52 -1.78
N TRP A 48 11.55 -8.88 -1.15
CA TRP A 48 12.57 -7.95 -0.67
C TRP A 48 13.42 -7.32 -1.80
N ASP A 49 12.97 -7.39 -3.06
CA ASP A 49 13.55 -6.74 -4.24
C ASP A 49 13.36 -5.22 -4.21
N SER A 50 13.92 -4.59 -3.18
CA SER A 50 13.92 -3.13 -2.96
C SER A 50 14.60 -2.38 -4.12
N LYS A 51 15.51 -3.05 -4.83
CA LYS A 51 16.21 -2.52 -6.02
C LYS A 51 15.26 -2.34 -7.22
N LEU A 52 14.21 -3.15 -7.31
CA LEU A 52 13.23 -3.07 -8.40
C LEU A 52 12.22 -1.93 -8.18
N ALA A 53 11.99 -1.53 -6.92
CA ALA A 53 11.16 -0.36 -6.59
C ALA A 53 11.87 0.96 -6.92
N ASP A 54 13.21 0.95 -6.97
CA ASP A 54 14.01 2.14 -7.27
C ASP A 54 13.82 2.61 -8.72
N ASN A 55 14.00 1.70 -9.67
CA ASN A 55 13.92 1.98 -11.12
C ASN A 55 12.51 2.24 -11.67
N ARG A 56 11.50 2.45 -10.81
CA ARG A 56 10.13 2.72 -11.26
C ARG A 56 9.97 4.21 -11.55
N ASN A 57 9.66 4.51 -12.81
CA ASN A 57 9.41 5.87 -13.27
C ASN A 57 8.11 6.44 -12.67
N VAL A 58 8.24 7.44 -11.80
CA VAL A 58 7.13 8.19 -11.19
C VAL A 58 6.83 9.43 -12.02
N ARG A 59 5.53 9.71 -12.25
CA ARG A 59 5.05 10.95 -12.86
C ARG A 59 4.47 11.87 -11.77
N MET A 60 4.87 13.13 -11.80
CA MET A 60 4.49 14.11 -10.79
C MET A 60 3.69 15.24 -11.42
N ASN A 61 2.46 14.91 -11.83
CA ASN A 61 1.52 15.85 -12.39
C ASN A 61 0.28 15.96 -11.49
N PHE A 62 0.28 16.98 -10.63
CA PHE A 62 -0.77 17.20 -9.65
C PHE A 62 -1.22 18.65 -9.68
N LEU A 63 -2.53 18.90 -9.67
CA LEU A 63 -3.09 20.24 -9.71
C LEU A 63 -3.93 20.49 -8.44
N SER A 64 -3.41 21.30 -7.53
CA SER A 64 -4.08 21.66 -6.27
C SER A 64 -4.56 20.44 -5.45
N THR A 65 -3.77 19.36 -5.49
CA THR A 65 -4.11 18.07 -4.90
C THR A 65 -3.73 18.05 -3.41
N PRO A 66 -4.56 17.52 -2.50
CA PRO A 66 -4.17 17.37 -1.10
C PRO A 66 -2.96 16.43 -0.97
N TRP A 67 -2.06 16.73 -0.03
CA TRP A 67 -0.83 15.98 0.14
C TRP A 67 -1.02 14.48 0.37
N SER A 68 -2.03 14.10 1.16
CA SER A 68 -2.36 12.69 1.40
C SER A 68 -2.52 11.91 0.08
N LYS A 69 -3.27 12.48 -0.88
CA LYS A 69 -3.47 11.84 -2.19
C LYS A 69 -2.18 11.79 -3.00
N VAL A 70 -1.41 12.87 -3.02
CA VAL A 70 -0.13 12.91 -3.76
C VAL A 70 0.85 11.85 -3.26
N LEU A 71 0.98 11.71 -1.93
CA LEU A 71 1.87 10.74 -1.31
C LEU A 71 1.41 9.30 -1.59
N HIS A 72 0.10 9.05 -1.57
CA HIS A 72 -0.47 7.76 -1.97
C HIS A 72 -0.18 7.44 -3.44
N ASP A 73 -0.46 8.37 -4.35
CA ASP A 73 -0.28 8.18 -5.79
C ASP A 73 1.22 7.97 -6.14
N VAL A 74 2.14 8.63 -5.44
CA VAL A 74 3.59 8.44 -5.62
C VAL A 74 4.05 7.09 -5.06
N ALA A 75 3.54 6.67 -3.91
CA ALA A 75 3.85 5.36 -3.34
C ALA A 75 3.35 4.22 -4.25
N GLU A 76 2.14 4.35 -4.79
CA GLU A 76 1.56 3.39 -5.73
C GLU A 76 2.40 3.29 -7.01
N GLN A 77 2.75 4.43 -7.63
CA GLN A 77 3.56 4.46 -8.85
C GLN A 77 4.97 3.87 -8.64
N SER A 78 5.58 4.13 -7.49
CA SER A 78 6.90 3.57 -7.14
C SER A 78 6.84 2.15 -6.58
N GLY A 79 5.64 1.58 -6.36
CA GLY A 79 5.47 0.29 -5.71
C GLY A 79 5.94 0.25 -4.26
N SER A 80 6.00 1.41 -3.59
CA SER A 80 6.40 1.52 -2.20
C SER A 80 5.18 1.47 -1.30
N THR A 81 5.35 1.00 -0.07
CA THR A 81 4.32 1.09 0.96
C THR A 81 4.42 2.43 1.68
N LEU A 82 3.35 3.23 1.62
CA LEU A 82 3.29 4.51 2.31
C LEU A 82 3.00 4.31 3.80
N VAL A 83 3.81 4.95 4.64
CA VAL A 83 3.60 5.03 6.09
C VAL A 83 3.55 6.51 6.49
N MET A 84 2.37 7.01 6.82
CA MET A 84 2.19 8.39 7.28
C MET A 84 2.10 8.39 8.81
N LEU A 85 3.12 8.92 9.50
CA LEU A 85 3.04 9.16 10.95
C LEU A 85 2.19 10.39 11.23
N ASP A 86 2.38 11.43 10.42
CA ASP A 86 1.60 12.66 10.44
C ASP A 86 1.22 13.04 9.01
N VAL A 87 0.02 13.57 8.82
CA VAL A 87 -0.47 14.03 7.51
C VAL A 87 -0.13 15.51 7.32
N PRO A 88 0.69 15.87 6.33
CA PRO A 88 1.00 17.27 6.07
C PRO A 88 -0.25 18.04 5.61
N PRO A 89 -0.53 19.22 6.19
CA PRO A 89 -1.63 20.07 5.75
C PRO A 89 -1.32 20.73 4.41
N GLY A 90 -2.36 21.19 3.71
CA GLY A 90 -2.23 21.95 2.47
C GLY A 90 -2.34 21.11 1.20
N LYS A 91 -1.81 21.65 0.11
CA LYS A 91 -1.97 21.13 -1.24
C LYS A 91 -0.67 21.22 -2.00
N PHE A 92 -0.45 20.27 -2.89
CA PHE A 92 0.64 20.27 -3.83
C PHE A 92 0.12 20.56 -5.24
N SER A 93 0.79 21.49 -5.92
CA SER A 93 0.47 21.86 -7.29
C SER A 93 1.76 21.94 -8.08
N ARG A 94 1.96 20.99 -8.99
CA ARG A 94 3.12 20.94 -9.88
C ARG A 94 2.76 20.19 -11.15
N HIS A 95 3.08 20.81 -12.27
CA HIS A 95 3.00 20.18 -13.57
C HIS A 95 4.40 19.75 -13.98
N ASP A 96 4.63 18.43 -14.02
CA ASP A 96 5.87 17.87 -14.53
C ASP A 96 5.56 16.72 -15.50
N TRP A 97 6.10 16.81 -16.72
CA TRP A 97 5.98 15.77 -17.74
C TRP A 97 7.16 14.80 -17.74
N LYS A 98 8.23 15.12 -16.99
CA LYS A 98 9.40 14.26 -16.88
C LYS A 98 9.07 13.07 -15.98
N LYS A 99 9.60 11.91 -16.37
CA LYS A 99 9.61 10.72 -15.53
C LYS A 99 10.77 10.83 -14.54
N HIS A 100 10.49 10.68 -13.26
CA HIS A 100 11.49 10.71 -12.20
C HIS A 100 11.70 9.32 -11.62
N ASP A 101 12.91 9.06 -11.15
CA ASP A 101 13.19 7.90 -10.30
C ASP A 101 12.48 8.08 -8.94
N ARG A 102 12.32 7.00 -8.19
CA ARG A 102 11.74 7.06 -6.84
C ARG A 102 12.51 8.04 -5.94
N GLU A 103 13.84 8.04 -5.99
CA GLU A 103 14.65 8.94 -5.17
C GLU A 103 14.46 10.41 -5.58
N ASP A 104 14.42 10.67 -6.88
CA ASP A 104 14.26 12.01 -7.42
C ASP A 104 12.85 12.57 -7.13
N ALA A 105 11.83 11.72 -7.20
CA ALA A 105 10.48 12.08 -6.77
C ALA A 105 10.47 12.51 -5.30
N VAL A 106 11.11 11.75 -4.41
CA VAL A 106 11.19 12.09 -2.99
C VAL A 106 11.97 13.37 -2.74
N LYS A 107 13.08 13.61 -3.44
CA LYS A 107 13.83 14.88 -3.33
C LYS A 107 12.95 16.08 -3.68
N ILE A 108 12.16 15.96 -4.73
CA ILE A 108 11.24 17.04 -5.12
C ILE A 108 10.14 17.23 -4.07
N LEU A 109 9.54 16.13 -3.55
CA LEU A 109 8.52 16.22 -2.50
C LEU A 109 9.09 16.88 -1.24
N ASN A 110 10.31 16.53 -0.83
CA ASN A 110 10.96 17.10 0.34
C ASN A 110 11.21 18.60 0.20
N ARG A 111 11.62 19.09 -0.98
CA ARG A 111 11.82 20.54 -1.20
C ARG A 111 10.56 21.36 -0.89
N GLU A 112 9.38 20.78 -1.14
CA GLU A 112 8.10 21.44 -0.98
C GLU A 112 7.47 21.18 0.41
N LEU A 113 7.81 20.05 1.05
CA LEU A 113 7.35 19.69 2.40
C LEU A 113 8.22 20.26 3.53
N GLU A 114 9.51 20.49 3.28
CA GLU A 114 10.45 21.08 4.23
C GLU A 114 10.01 22.44 4.80
N PRO A 115 9.49 23.40 4.00
CA PRO A 115 9.00 24.67 4.57
C PRO A 115 7.84 24.46 5.54
N GLU A 116 6.96 23.51 5.25
CA GLU A 116 5.84 23.10 6.12
C GLU A 116 6.29 22.32 7.37
N GLY A 117 7.58 21.97 7.45
CA GLY A 117 8.14 21.23 8.57
C GLY A 117 7.86 19.73 8.49
N PHE A 118 7.69 19.18 7.30
CA PHE A 118 7.56 17.75 7.06
C PHE A 118 8.70 17.23 6.18
N ARG A 119 9.01 15.95 6.30
CA ARG A 119 9.91 15.27 5.37
C ARG A 119 9.45 13.85 5.10
N VAL A 120 9.85 13.35 3.95
CA VAL A 120 9.68 11.98 3.50
C VAL A 120 11.03 11.28 3.51
N VAL A 121 11.08 10.09 4.10
CA VAL A 121 12.26 9.25 4.19
C VAL A 121 11.98 7.92 3.49
N ILE A 122 12.88 7.52 2.59
CA ILE A 122 12.85 6.20 1.97
C ILE A 122 13.56 5.22 2.90
N LYS A 123 12.90 4.11 3.22
CA LYS A 123 13.49 2.99 3.95
C LYS A 123 13.07 1.69 3.28
N ASP A 124 14.01 1.05 2.58
CA ASP A 124 13.75 -0.16 1.79
C ASP A 124 12.62 0.04 0.77
N GLN A 125 11.45 -0.54 1.02
CA GLN A 125 10.24 -0.43 0.22
C GLN A 125 9.20 0.53 0.83
N PHE A 126 9.54 1.20 1.94
CA PHE A 126 8.64 2.06 2.67
C PHE A 126 8.96 3.53 2.42
N LEU A 127 7.90 4.32 2.22
CA LEU A 127 7.94 5.76 2.14
C LEU A 127 7.36 6.31 3.43
N THR A 128 8.21 6.79 4.34
CA THR A 128 7.77 7.25 5.67
C THR A 128 7.68 8.76 5.71
N VAL A 129 6.50 9.29 6.04
CA VAL A 129 6.25 10.72 6.20
C VAL A 129 6.28 11.08 7.67
N MET A 130 7.08 12.08 8.04
CA MET A 130 7.28 12.50 9.42
C MET A 130 7.41 14.02 9.53
N GLN A 131 6.92 14.58 10.64
CA GLN A 131 7.13 15.98 10.98
C GLN A 131 8.55 16.20 11.51
N ILE A 132 9.26 17.21 10.98
CA ILE A 132 10.56 17.63 11.48
C ILE A 132 10.41 18.72 12.53
N ARG A 133 10.91 18.46 13.74
CA ARG A 133 11.11 19.53 14.73
C ARG A 133 12.36 20.30 14.29
N ARG A 134 12.21 21.56 13.85
CA ARG A 134 13.35 22.46 13.57
C ARG A 134 14.19 22.67 14.84
N THR A 135 15.07 21.73 15.13
CA THR A 135 15.93 21.75 16.31
C THR A 135 17.34 22.05 15.85
N ARG A 136 17.60 23.32 15.54
CA ARG A 136 18.82 24.02 15.98
C ARG A 136 18.67 25.49 15.62
N ARG A 137 18.33 26.31 16.61
CA ARG A 137 18.67 27.73 16.53
C ARG A 137 20.19 27.79 16.48
N GLU A 138 20.71 28.44 15.46
CA GLU A 138 22.13 28.76 15.36
C GLU A 138 22.61 29.34 16.69
N TYR A 139 23.66 28.74 17.26
CA TYR A 139 24.26 29.25 18.48
C TYR A 139 24.90 30.58 18.13
N GLN A 140 24.27 31.69 18.50
CA GLN A 140 24.91 32.99 18.47
C GLN A 140 26.07 32.93 19.45
N ARG A 141 27.30 32.92 18.93
CA ARG A 141 28.50 32.97 19.75
C ARG A 141 28.39 34.19 20.67
N PRO A 142 28.43 34.00 22.00
CA PRO A 142 28.51 35.13 22.91
C PRO A 142 29.76 35.95 22.56
N VAL A 143 29.56 37.19 22.08
CA VAL A 143 30.66 38.13 21.89
C VAL A 143 31.06 38.58 23.28
N ALA A 144 32.31 38.35 23.66
CA ALA A 144 32.82 38.81 24.95
C ALA A 144 32.70 40.35 25.00
N PRO A 145 32.24 40.94 26.11
CA PRO A 145 32.30 42.39 26.30
C PRO A 145 33.74 42.85 26.12
N GLN A 146 33.97 43.78 25.19
CA GLN A 146 35.28 44.40 25.02
C GLN A 146 35.57 45.19 26.30
N MET A 147 36.57 44.78 27.10
CA MET A 147 36.98 45.58 28.25
C MET A 147 37.60 46.88 27.75
N PRO A 148 37.21 48.05 28.26
CA PRO A 148 37.82 49.31 27.87
C PRO A 148 39.31 49.27 28.25
N SER A 149 40.18 49.45 27.26
CA SER A 149 41.62 49.55 27.46
C SER A 149 41.92 50.82 28.24
N GLU A 150 42.38 50.63 29.48
CA GLU A 150 42.87 51.67 30.37
C GLU A 150 44.01 52.42 29.67
N THR A 151 43.76 53.71 29.42
CA THR A 151 44.71 54.61 28.77
C THR A 151 45.72 55.03 29.82
N ALA A 152 47.00 54.72 29.60
CA ALA A 152 48.13 55.21 30.39
C ALA A 152 48.75 56.44 29.72
#